data_AF-A0A849S581-F1
#
_entry.id   AF-A0A849S581-F1
#
_cell.length_a   1.000
_cell.length_b   1.000
_cell.length_c   1.000
_cell.angle_alpha   90.00
_cell.angle_beta   90.00
_cell.angle_gamma   90.00
#
_symmetry.space_group_name_H-M   'P 1'
#
loop_
_entity.id
_entity.type
_entity.pdbx_description
1 polymer ?
#
loop_
_entity_poly.entity_id
_entity_poly.type
_entity_poly.pdbx_seq_one_letter_code
_entity_poly.pdbx_strand_id
1 'polypeptide(L)' 'MTFHEEASAEVNEAATYYEERVPGLGVLFLVALEEAVQKVLANPEAWQVVGGETRRNLIRRFPYSLL' A
#
# COMPACT_ATOMS: atom_id res chain seq x y z
N MET A 1 -1.75 11.61 7.75
CA MET A 1 -2.45 10.59 6.95
C MET A 1 -3.06 9.59 7.93
N THR A 2 -4.30 9.18 7.69
CA THR A 2 -5.01 8.21 8.55
C THR A 2 -5.45 7.05 7.67
N PHE A 3 -5.17 5.82 8.09
CA PHE A 3 -5.70 4.62 7.47
C PHE A 3 -7.03 4.23 8.10
N HIS A 4 -7.89 3.55 7.35
CA HIS A 4 -9.01 2.83 7.93
C HIS A 4 -8.46 1.75 8.89
N GLU A 5 -9.21 1.42 9.94
CA GLU A 5 -8.79 0.42 10.93
C GLU A 5 -8.53 -0.94 10.24
N GLU A 6 -9.43 -1.34 9.35
CA GLU A 6 -9.29 -2.57 8.55
C GLU A 6 -8.03 -2.53 7.66
N ALA A 7 -7.74 -1.40 7.01
CA ALA A 7 -6.53 -1.26 6.18
C ALA A 7 -5.25 -1.37 7.02
N SER A 8 -5.26 -0.91 8.27
CA SER A 8 -4.12 -1.05 9.17
C SER A 8 -3.89 -2.52 9.56
N ALA A 9 -4.98 -3.27 9.78
CA ALA A 9 -4.90 -4.71 10.03
C ALA A 9 -4.38 -5.47 8.81
N GLU A 10 -4.89 -5.16 7.61
CA GLU A 10 -4.44 -5.77 6.35
C GLU A 10 -2.94 -5.54 6.08
N VAL A 11 -2.44 -4.32 6.34
CA VAL A 11 -1.02 -4.00 6.19
C VAL A 11 -0.16 -4.83 7.14
N ASN A 12 -0.58 -4.96 8.40
CA ASN A 12 0.14 -5.75 9.39
C ASN A 12 0.15 -7.25 9.04
N GLU A 13 -0.98 -7.78 8.59
CA GLU A 13 -1.09 -9.16 8.14
C GLU A 13 -0.18 -9.43 6.93
N ALA A 14 -0.22 -8.56 5.92
CA ALA A 14 0.62 -8.68 4.73
C ALA A 14 2.12 -8.60 5.06
N ALA A 15 2.52 -7.65 5.91
CA ALA A 15 3.91 -7.51 6.35
C ALA A 15 4.39 -8.78 7.09
N THR A 16 3.57 -9.30 8.00
CA THR A 16 3.87 -10.53 8.74
C THR A 16 4.00 -11.72 7.80
N TYR A 17 3.02 -11.91 6.90
CA TYR A 17 3.02 -12.99 5.93
C TYR A 17 4.28 -13.01 5.05
N TYR A 18 4.72 -11.83 4.57
CA TYR A 18 5.92 -11.75 3.75
C TYR A 18 7.20 -12.02 4.55
N GLU A 19 7.29 -11.52 5.78
CA GLU A 19 8.44 -11.74 6.66
C GLU A 19 8.62 -13.21 7.03
N GLU A 20 7.52 -13.92 7.31
CA GLU A 20 7.54 -15.35 7.61
C GLU A 20 8.00 -16.20 6.42
N ARG A 21 7.75 -15.75 5.19
CA ARG A 21 8.15 -16.46 3.97
C ARG A 21 9.60 -16.23 3.60
N VAL A 22 10.04 -14.99 3.66
CA VAL A 22 11.41 -14.59 3.34
C VAL A 22 11.82 -13.50 4.31
N PRO A 23 12.85 -13.73 5.16
CA PRO A 23 13.35 -12.71 6.06
C PRO A 23 13.69 -11.41 5.32
N GLY A 24 13.18 -10.29 5.82
CA GLY A 24 13.31 -8.95 5.26
C GLY A 24 12.28 -8.59 4.19
N LEU A 25 11.47 -9.53 3.68
CA LEU A 25 10.47 -9.23 2.66
C LEU A 25 9.27 -8.44 3.23
N GLY A 26 8.93 -8.63 4.50
CA GLY A 26 7.92 -7.81 5.18
C GLY A 26 8.35 -6.35 5.30
N VAL A 27 9.64 -6.12 5.60
CA VAL A 27 10.22 -4.77 5.61
C VAL A 27 10.19 -4.15 4.21
N LEU A 28 10.55 -4.91 3.17
CA LEU A 28 10.46 -4.43 1.78
C LEU A 28 9.02 -4.09 1.36
N PHE A 29 8.03 -4.84 1.85
CA PHE A 29 6.62 -4.52 1.64
C PHE A 29 6.24 -3.18 2.26
N LEU A 30 6.61 -2.95 3.52
CA LEU A 30 6.32 -1.67 4.22
C LEU A 30 7.00 -0.48 3.54
N VAL A 31 8.23 -0.64 3.05
CA VAL A 31 8.92 0.41 2.28
C VAL A 31 8.18 0.70 0.97
N ALA A 32 7.76 -0.35 0.24
CA ALA A 32 7.02 -0.16 -1.01
C ALA A 32 5.65 0.50 -0.79
N LEU A 33 4.98 0.19 0.32
CA LEU A 33 3.75 0.84 0.76
C LEU A 33 3.97 2.33 1.03
N GLU A 34 4.99 2.68 1.84
CA GLU A 34 5.33 4.08 2.14
C GLU A 34 5.65 4.86 0.86
N GLU A 35 6.43 4.28 -0.05
CA GLU A 35 6.68 4.91 -1.35
C GLU A 35 5.40 5.15 -2.17
N ALA A 36 4.46 4.20 -2.14
CA ALA A 36 3.20 4.34 -2.85
C ALA A 36 2.36 5.47 -2.24
N VAL A 37 2.32 5.56 -0.90
CA VAL A 37 1.68 6.64 -0.14
C VAL A 37 2.29 8.00 -0.49
N GLN A 38 3.61 8.12 -0.43
CA GLN A 38 4.30 9.38 -0.74
C GLN A 38 4.03 9.83 -2.17
N LYS A 39 3.96 8.88 -3.12
CA LYS A 39 3.52 9.18 -4.49
C LYS A 39 2.10 9.74 -4.47
N VAL A 40 1.14 9.06 -3.84
CA VAL A 40 -0.26 9.53 -3.74
C VAL A 40 -0.33 10.96 -3.21
N LEU A 41 0.37 11.25 -2.11
CA LEU A 41 0.38 12.57 -1.50
C LEU A 41 1.02 13.64 -2.39
N ALA A 42 2.07 13.28 -3.14
CA ALA A 42 2.79 14.22 -3.99
C ALA A 42 2.01 14.64 -5.25
N ASN A 43 1.18 13.76 -5.83
CA ASN A 43 0.41 14.09 -7.04
C ASN A 43 -1.02 13.52 -7.05
N PRO A 44 -1.91 13.82 -6.08
CA PRO A 44 -3.19 13.12 -5.83
C PRO A 44 -4.04 12.79 -7.07
N GLU A 45 -3.98 13.60 -8.13
CA GLU A 45 -4.76 13.45 -9.35
C GLU A 45 -4.14 12.52 -10.41
N ALA A 46 -2.91 12.05 -10.22
CA ALA A 46 -2.16 11.27 -11.20
C ALA A 46 -2.64 9.82 -11.35
N TRP A 47 -3.48 9.32 -10.44
CA TRP A 47 -3.98 7.93 -10.47
C TRP A 47 -5.37 7.83 -11.06
N GLN A 48 -5.61 6.69 -11.72
CA GLN A 48 -6.89 6.38 -12.34
C GLN A 48 -8.01 6.35 -11.28
N VAL A 49 -9.09 7.07 -11.57
CA VAL A 49 -10.34 6.97 -10.82
C VAL A 49 -10.97 5.61 -11.11
N VAL A 50 -11.29 4.86 -10.04
CA VAL A 50 -11.89 3.53 -10.15
C VAL A 50 -13.37 3.51 -9.74
N GLY A 51 -13.89 4.63 -9.24
CA GLY A 51 -15.30 4.85 -8.93
C GLY A 51 -15.46 6.05 -8.00
N GLY A 52 -16.47 6.89 -8.24
CA GLY A 52 -16.66 8.12 -7.46
C GLY A 52 -15.41 9.00 -7.43
N GLU A 53 -14.94 9.35 -6.23
CA GLU A 53 -13.70 10.11 -5.99
C GLU A 53 -12.50 9.20 -5.63
N THR A 54 -12.68 7.87 -5.65
CA THR A 54 -11.66 6.88 -5.27
C THR A 54 -10.66 6.66 -6.40
N ARG A 55 -9.36 6.68 -6.06
CA ARG A 55 -8.25 6.54 -7.01
C ARG A 55 -7.39 5.36 -6.64
N ARG A 56 -6.96 4.59 -7.64
CA ARG A 56 -6.18 3.36 -7.42
C ARG A 56 -4.70 3.55 -7.73
N ASN A 57 -3.85 3.30 -6.74
CA ASN A 57 -2.40 3.24 -6.89
C ASN A 57 -1.88 1.81 -6.61
N LEU A 58 -1.11 1.25 -7.53
CA LEU A 58 -0.52 -0.08 -7.37
C LEU A 58 0.78 -0.02 -6.56
N ILE A 59 0.91 -0.88 -5.56
CA ILE A 59 2.16 -1.04 -4.81
C ILE A 59 3.13 -1.83 -5.69
N ARG A 60 4.21 -1.19 -6.14
CA ARG A 60 5.18 -1.86 -7.01
C ARG A 60 5.79 -3.07 -6.29
N ARG A 61 5.93 -4.19 -7.02
CA ARG A 61 6.49 -5.48 -6.57
C ARG A 61 5.60 -6.31 -5.65
N PHE A 62 4.44 -5.80 -5.25
CA PHE A 62 3.50 -6.51 -4.40
C PHE A 62 2.11 -6.54 -5.05
N PRO A 63 1.34 -7.61 -4.90
CA PRO A 63 0.01 -7.74 -5.49
C PRO A 63 -1.07 -6.96 -4.69
N TYR A 64 -0.75 -5.72 -4.29
CA TYR A 64 -1.61 -4.86 -3.47
C TYR A 64 -1.83 -3.50 -4.14
N SER A 65 -2.97 -2.87 -3.83
CA SER A 65 -3.30 -1.53 -4.31
C SER A 65 -3.83 -0.66 -3.18
N LEU A 66 -3.41 0.60 -3.16
CA LEU A 66 -4.00 1.67 -2.36
C LEU A 66 -5.25 2.21 -3.07
N LEU A 67 -6.32 2.42 -2.30
CA LEU A 67 -7.62 2.95 -2.74
C LEU A 67 -8.00 4.18 -1.90
#